data_AF-A0A511CWI6-F1
#
_entry.id   AF-A0A511CWI6-F1
#
_cell.length_a   1.000
_cell.length_b   1.000
_cell.length_c   1.000
_cell.angle_alpha   90.00
_cell.angle_beta   90.00
_cell.angle_gamma   90.00
#
_symmetry.space_group_name_H-M   'P 1'
#
loop_
_entity.id
_entity.type
_entity.pdbx_description
1 polymer ?
#
loop_
_entity_poly.entity_id
_entity_poly.type
_entity_poly.pdbx_seq_one_letter_code
_entity_poly.pdbx_strand_id
1 'polypeptide(L)'
;MDWDTIDMDHASVEIDYKILRVKGAGLLRVRRTNSDAGHRTLPLPLFAMRMLERRIVDADGVRPLFPDAHGGWRDPSNLSRELREARGSGEFAWVTSHVFRKTCAGVLHDSGLSPREIADQLGHANLRTLEHYIGRRAVGEAAATALEVSFGVCST
;
A
#
# COMPACT_ATOMS: atom_id res chain seq x y z
N MET A 1 -2.52 -12.00 -2.75
CA MET A 1 -1.53 -12.43 -1.76
C MET A 1 -1.93 -13.81 -1.27
N ASP A 2 -1.02 -14.75 -1.45
CA ASP A 2 -1.04 -16.10 -0.88
C ASP A 2 0.19 -16.22 0.04
N TRP A 3 0.28 -17.32 0.78
CA TRP A 3 1.40 -17.58 1.68
C TRP A 3 2.76 -17.58 0.96
N ASP A 4 2.81 -17.99 -0.31
CA ASP A 4 4.05 -18.02 -1.12
C ASP A 4 4.64 -16.61 -1.34
N THR A 5 3.82 -15.55 -1.22
CA THR A 5 4.28 -14.15 -1.35
C THR A 5 4.87 -13.56 -0.08
N ILE A 6 4.89 -14.29 1.05
CA ILE A 6 5.37 -13.80 2.35
C ILE A 6 6.71 -14.45 2.69
N ASP A 7 7.72 -13.61 2.93
CA ASP A 7 8.98 -14.03 3.52
C ASP A 7 8.94 -13.73 5.02
N MET A 8 8.69 -14.77 5.82
CA MET A 8 8.58 -14.64 7.28
C MET A 8 9.93 -14.37 7.95
N ASP A 9 11.02 -14.84 7.35
CA ASP A 9 12.38 -14.72 7.91
C ASP A 9 12.93 -13.30 7.72
N HIS A 10 12.61 -12.69 6.57
CA HIS A 10 13.02 -11.31 6.25
C HIS A 10 11.92 -10.27 6.49
N ALA A 11 10.79 -10.69 7.07
CA ALA A 11 9.62 -9.87 7.35
C ALA A 11 9.22 -9.01 6.14
N SER A 12 8.95 -9.64 5.00
CA SER A 12 8.60 -8.93 3.77
C SER A 12 7.48 -9.60 2.97
N VAL A 13 6.84 -8.83 2.10
CA VAL A 13 5.80 -9.32 1.18
C VAL A 13 6.07 -8.89 -0.25
N GLU A 14 5.99 -9.83 -1.18
CA GLU A 14 6.00 -9.58 -2.61
C GLU A 14 4.60 -9.25 -3.12
N ILE A 15 4.46 -8.17 -3.88
CA ILE A 15 3.20 -7.78 -4.52
C ILE A 15 3.35 -7.90 -6.04
N ASP A 16 2.91 -9.02 -6.60
CA ASP A 16 3.10 -9.37 -8.02
C ASP A 16 1.77 -9.46 -8.84
N TYR A 17 0.64 -9.66 -8.17
CA TYR A 17 -0.68 -9.72 -8.80
C TYR A 17 -1.78 -8.99 -8.03
N LYS A 18 -2.92 -8.79 -8.72
CA LYS A 18 -4.20 -8.38 -8.12
C LYS A 18 -5.31 -9.34 -8.51
N ILE A 19 -6.32 -9.45 -7.65
CA ILE A 19 -7.57 -10.16 -7.95
C ILE A 19 -8.55 -9.16 -8.57
N LEU A 20 -9.16 -9.54 -9.69
CA LEU A 20 -10.20 -8.76 -10.37
C LEU A 20 -11.43 -9.62 -10.61
N ARG A 21 -12.62 -9.06 -10.32
CA ARG A 21 -13.88 -9.63 -10.80
C ARG A 21 -14.13 -9.21 -12.23
N VAL A 22 -14.28 -10.17 -13.14
CA VAL A 22 -14.63 -9.95 -14.54
C VAL A 22 -15.98 -10.60 -14.85
N LYS A 23 -16.89 -9.82 -15.44
CA LYS A 23 -18.22 -10.29 -15.82
C LYS A 23 -18.10 -11.46 -16.79
N GLY A 24 -18.75 -12.59 -16.48
CA GLY A 24 -18.71 -13.81 -17.30
C GLY A 24 -17.47 -14.70 -17.10
N ALA A 25 -16.39 -14.20 -16.49
CA ALA A 25 -15.15 -14.96 -16.26
C ALA A 25 -14.85 -15.23 -14.77
N GLY A 26 -15.57 -14.60 -13.84
CA GLY A 26 -15.37 -14.80 -12.41
C GLY A 26 -14.19 -14.01 -11.86
N LEU A 27 -13.46 -14.59 -10.90
CA LEU A 27 -12.28 -13.97 -10.30
C LEU A 27 -11.03 -14.34 -11.10
N LEU A 28 -10.32 -13.33 -11.59
CA LEU A 28 -9.06 -13.47 -12.30
C LEU A 28 -7.91 -12.95 -11.46
N ARG A 29 -6.83 -13.74 -11.43
CA ARG A 29 -5.54 -13.33 -10.89
C ARG A 29 -4.73 -12.68 -12.01
N VAL A 30 -4.66 -11.36 -12.00
CA VAL A 30 -3.99 -10.57 -13.04
C VAL A 30 -2.66 -10.09 -12.49
N ARG A 31 -1.57 -10.62 -13.03
CA ARG A 31 -0.22 -10.06 -12.82
C ARG A 31 -0.18 -8.64 -13.39
N ARG A 32 0.52 -7.73 -12.72
CA ARG A 32 0.81 -6.43 -13.34
C ARG A 32 1.78 -6.69 -14.51
N THR A 33 1.39 -6.31 -15.72
CA THR A 33 2.20 -6.47 -16.94
C THR A 33 3.50 -5.65 -16.84
N ASN A 34 4.65 -6.33 -16.91
CA ASN A 34 6.00 -5.92 -17.38
C ASN A 34 6.57 -4.51 -17.14
N SER A 35 5.97 -3.65 -16.32
CA SER A 35 6.68 -2.47 -15.81
C SER A 35 7.16 -2.74 -14.39
N ASP A 36 8.43 -2.47 -14.11
CA ASP A 36 9.05 -2.64 -12.79
C ASP A 36 8.24 -1.96 -11.66
N ALA A 37 7.48 -0.90 -11.98
CA ALA A 37 6.56 -0.24 -11.05
C ALA A 37 5.39 -1.13 -10.56
N GLY A 38 5.18 -2.29 -11.19
CA GLY A 38 4.12 -3.22 -10.87
C GLY A 38 4.47 -4.23 -9.78
N HIS A 39 5.74 -4.61 -9.71
CA HIS A 39 6.27 -5.58 -8.76
C HIS A 39 7.00 -4.83 -7.65
N ARG A 40 6.70 -5.15 -6.40
CA ARG A 40 7.46 -4.57 -5.28
C ARG A 40 7.46 -5.49 -4.08
N THR A 41 8.58 -5.50 -3.38
CA THR A 41 8.73 -6.13 -2.08
C THR A 41 8.59 -5.06 -1.02
N LEU A 42 7.68 -5.26 -0.08
CA LEU A 42 7.43 -4.32 1.01
C LEU A 42 7.93 -4.94 2.33
N PRO A 43 8.75 -4.22 3.12
CA PRO A 43 9.02 -4.64 4.48
C PRO A 43 7.74 -4.57 5.31
N LEU A 44 7.54 -5.56 6.17
CA LEU A 44 6.37 -5.69 7.03
C LEU A 44 6.70 -5.21 8.44
N PRO A 45 5.87 -4.32 9.03
CA PRO A 45 6.05 -3.94 10.42
C PRO A 45 5.71 -5.11 11.35
N LEU A 46 6.29 -5.11 12.55
CA LEU A 46 6.11 -6.19 13.54
C LEU A 46 4.64 -6.50 13.85
N PHE A 47 3.76 -5.50 13.87
CA PHE A 47 2.33 -5.76 14.11
C PHE A 47 1.68 -6.54 12.97
N ALA A 48 2.14 -6.36 11.73
CA ALA A 48 1.68 -7.13 10.58
C ALA A 48 2.22 -8.55 10.67
N MET A 49 3.50 -8.73 11.00
CA MET A 49 4.09 -10.06 11.25
C MET A 49 3.31 -10.85 12.29
N ARG A 50 3.03 -10.26 13.46
CA ARG A 50 2.19 -10.89 14.50
C ARG A 50 0.78 -11.25 14.04
N MET A 51 0.21 -10.46 13.12
CA MET A 51 -1.10 -10.75 12.54
C MET A 51 -1.02 -11.93 11.57
N LEU A 52 0.05 -12.03 10.78
CA LEU A 52 0.31 -13.15 9.88
C LEU A 52 0.58 -14.45 10.64
N GLU A 53 1.36 -14.39 11.73
CA GLU A 53 1.61 -15.52 12.63
C GLU A 53 0.33 -16.10 13.24
N ARG A 54 -0.64 -15.25 13.60
CA ARG A 54 -1.94 -15.77 14.05
C ARG A 54 -2.71 -16.44 12.92
N ARG A 55 -2.68 -15.83 11.72
CA ARG A 55 -3.38 -16.37 10.56
C ARG A 55 -2.82 -17.69 10.05
N ILE A 56 -1.50 -17.90 10.13
CA ILE A 56 -0.88 -19.14 9.60
C ILE A 56 -1.27 -20.35 10.45
N VAL A 57 -1.43 -20.16 11.77
CA VAL A 57 -1.96 -21.19 12.68
C VAL A 57 -3.38 -21.58 12.29
N ASP A 58 -4.21 -20.61 11.91
CA ASP A 58 -5.60 -20.82 11.52
C ASP A 58 -5.78 -21.21 10.03
N ALA A 59 -4.71 -21.26 9.24
CA ALA A 59 -4.82 -21.33 7.79
C ALA A 59 -5.26 -22.70 7.27
N ASP A 60 -5.08 -23.80 8.00
CA ASP A 60 -5.51 -25.17 7.64
C ASP A 60 -5.42 -25.51 6.12
N GLY A 61 -4.26 -25.27 5.50
CA GLY A 61 -4.01 -25.54 4.07
C GLY A 61 -4.68 -24.57 3.08
N VAL A 62 -5.36 -23.53 3.56
CA VAL A 62 -5.96 -22.47 2.75
C VAL A 62 -4.87 -21.60 2.13
N ARG A 63 -4.85 -21.57 0.80
CA ARG A 63 -3.80 -20.90 0.03
C ARG A 63 -3.86 -19.36 0.09
N PRO A 64 -5.02 -18.70 -0.11
CA PRO A 64 -5.09 -17.25 0.00
C PRO A 64 -4.79 -16.79 1.42
N LEU A 65 -3.98 -15.74 1.56
CA LEU A 65 -3.67 -15.15 2.87
C LEU A 65 -4.90 -14.53 3.55
N PHE A 66 -5.83 -14.03 2.72
CA PHE A 66 -7.11 -13.47 3.13
C PHE A 66 -8.23 -14.21 2.39
N PRO A 67 -8.59 -15.43 2.83
CA PRO A 67 -9.58 -16.23 2.13
C PRO A 67 -10.99 -15.67 2.31
N ASP A 68 -11.92 -16.01 1.43
CA ASP A 68 -13.34 -15.84 1.69
C ASP A 68 -13.88 -16.92 2.65
N ALA A 69 -15.19 -16.91 2.93
CA ALA A 69 -15.82 -17.87 3.83
C ALA A 69 -15.74 -19.33 3.33
N HIS A 70 -15.36 -19.57 2.08
CA HIS A 70 -15.22 -20.88 1.47
C HIS A 70 -13.75 -21.29 1.25
N GLY A 71 -12.78 -20.52 1.78
CA GLY A 71 -11.35 -20.77 1.59
C GLY A 71 -10.79 -20.27 0.25
N GLY A 72 -11.63 -19.63 -0.58
CA GLY A 72 -11.27 -19.14 -1.90
C GLY A 72 -10.69 -17.72 -1.91
N TRP A 73 -10.36 -17.22 -3.10
CA TRP A 73 -9.94 -15.83 -3.28
C TRP A 73 -11.07 -14.87 -2.92
N ARG A 74 -10.80 -13.91 -2.04
CA ARG A 74 -11.79 -12.90 -1.69
C ARG A 74 -12.06 -11.94 -2.84
N ASP A 75 -13.34 -11.78 -3.15
CA ASP A 75 -13.81 -10.85 -4.17
C ASP A 75 -13.67 -9.38 -3.70
N PRO A 76 -13.09 -8.47 -4.51
CA PRO A 76 -12.93 -7.06 -4.15
C PRO A 76 -14.24 -6.31 -3.86
N SER A 77 -15.33 -6.64 -4.56
CA SER A 77 -16.67 -6.09 -4.33
C SER A 77 -17.25 -6.61 -3.02
N ASN A 78 -17.03 -7.87 -2.66
CA ASN A 78 -17.42 -8.40 -1.35
C ASN A 78 -16.66 -7.71 -0.23
N LEU A 79 -15.34 -7.57 -0.35
CA LEU A 79 -14.53 -6.82 0.63
C LEU A 79 -15.03 -5.38 0.81
N SER A 80 -15.36 -4.71 -0.29
CA SER A 80 -15.87 -3.33 -0.25
C SER A 80 -17.25 -3.24 0.42
N ARG A 81 -18.06 -4.30 0.27
CA ARG A 81 -19.35 -4.44 0.96
C ARG A 81 -19.17 -4.72 2.45
N GLU A 82 -18.33 -5.68 2.82
CA GLU A 82 -18.00 -6.00 4.21
C GLU A 82 -17.46 -4.76 4.95
N LEU A 83 -16.58 -3.98 4.31
CA LEU A 83 -16.10 -2.73 4.88
C LEU A 83 -17.22 -1.70 5.08
N ARG A 84 -18.21 -1.66 4.18
CA ARG A 84 -19.37 -0.77 4.30
C ARG A 84 -20.30 -1.20 5.43
N GLU A 85 -20.50 -2.50 5.58
CA GLU A 85 -21.28 -3.05 6.67
C GLU A 85 -20.58 -2.77 8.01
N ALA A 86 -19.28 -3.04 8.12
CA ALA A 86 -18.50 -2.84 9.34
C ALA A 86 -18.41 -1.37 9.79
N ARG A 87 -18.28 -0.42 8.87
CA ARG A 87 -18.21 1.02 9.22
C ARG A 87 -19.58 1.65 9.51
N GLY A 88 -20.67 1.02 9.07
CA GLY A 88 -22.03 1.55 9.19
C GLY A 88 -22.31 2.83 8.39
N SER A 89 -23.43 3.47 8.69
CA SER A 89 -23.89 4.72 8.04
C SER A 89 -23.74 5.97 8.92
N GLY A 90 -23.06 5.84 10.07
CA GLY A 90 -22.83 6.94 11.01
C GLY A 90 -21.56 7.73 10.72
N GLU A 91 -20.80 8.04 11.76
CA GLU A 91 -19.57 8.84 11.73
C GLU A 91 -18.55 8.37 10.67
N PHE A 92 -18.43 7.06 10.47
CA PHE A 92 -17.47 6.47 9.56
C PHE A 92 -18.02 6.18 8.15
N ALA A 93 -19.21 6.67 7.79
CA ALA A 93 -19.83 6.38 6.49
C ALA A 93 -18.94 6.74 5.28
N TRP A 94 -18.11 7.78 5.43
CA TRP A 94 -17.17 8.28 4.44
C TRP A 94 -15.91 7.40 4.26
N VAL A 95 -15.65 6.47 5.19
CA VAL A 95 -14.46 5.61 5.16
C VAL A 95 -14.61 4.56 4.05
N THR A 96 -13.65 4.54 3.12
CA THR A 96 -13.57 3.53 2.05
C THR A 96 -12.18 2.90 2.04
N SER A 97 -11.97 1.83 1.27
CA SER A 97 -10.65 1.18 1.17
C SER A 97 -9.53 2.15 0.78
N HIS A 98 -9.87 3.16 -0.03
CA HIS A 98 -8.91 4.19 -0.45
C HIS A 98 -8.50 5.13 0.70
N VAL A 99 -9.35 5.32 1.71
CA VAL A 99 -9.03 6.15 2.88
C VAL A 99 -7.85 5.57 3.65
N PHE A 100 -7.82 4.26 3.91
CA PHE A 100 -6.69 3.62 4.61
C PHE A 100 -5.37 3.85 3.88
N ARG A 101 -5.37 3.80 2.55
CA ARG A 101 -4.18 4.08 1.75
C ARG A 101 -3.72 5.53 1.89
N LYS A 102 -4.65 6.48 1.91
CA LYS A 102 -4.36 7.91 2.17
C LYS A 102 -3.82 8.13 3.57
N THR A 103 -4.41 7.50 4.58
CA THR A 103 -3.96 7.59 5.96
C THR A 103 -2.54 7.05 6.11
N CYS A 104 -2.21 5.92 5.47
CA CYS A 104 -0.85 5.40 5.43
C CYS A 104 0.13 6.40 4.80
N ALA A 105 -0.24 7.02 3.67
CA ALA A 105 0.58 8.06 3.03
C ALA A 105 0.84 9.25 3.98
N GLY A 106 -0.20 9.70 4.70
CA GLY A 106 -0.10 10.78 5.69
C GLY A 106 0.84 10.42 6.84
N VAL A 107 0.67 9.25 7.45
CA VAL A 107 1.54 8.78 8.55
C VAL A 107 3.01 8.71 8.12
N LEU A 108 3.29 8.21 6.91
CA LEU A 108 4.65 8.14 6.39
C LEU A 108 5.22 9.54 6.12
N HIS A 109 4.39 10.45 5.60
CA HIS A 109 4.77 11.84 5.38
C HIS A 109 5.10 12.55 6.69
N ASP A 110 4.24 12.42 7.71
CA ASP A 110 4.43 13.01 9.03
C ASP A 110 5.66 12.44 9.74
N SER A 111 6.05 11.21 9.40
CA SER A 111 7.28 10.56 9.87
C SER A 111 8.55 11.04 9.12
N GLY A 112 8.41 11.95 8.14
CA GLY A 112 9.52 12.58 7.43
C GLY A 112 9.96 11.88 6.15
N LEU A 113 9.24 10.85 5.67
CA LEU A 113 9.60 10.21 4.40
C LEU A 113 9.38 11.16 3.22
N SER A 114 10.27 11.05 2.23
CA SER A 114 10.17 11.81 1.00
C SER A 114 8.95 11.38 0.17
N PRO A 115 8.40 12.27 -0.69
CA PRO A 115 7.33 11.90 -1.60
C PRO A 115 7.65 10.67 -2.47
N ARG A 116 8.93 10.46 -2.81
CA ARG A 116 9.37 9.32 -3.62
C ARG A 116 9.30 8.00 -2.84
N GLU A 117 9.83 7.97 -1.62
CA GLU A 117 9.75 6.79 -0.76
C GLU A 117 8.30 6.39 -0.47
N ILE A 118 7.42 7.38 -0.25
CA ILE A 118 5.98 7.14 -0.08
C ILE A 118 5.35 6.59 -1.38
N ALA A 119 5.75 7.09 -2.55
CA ALA A 119 5.28 6.58 -3.84
C ALA A 119 5.65 5.12 -4.06
N ASP A 120 6.91 4.78 -3.75
CA ASP A 120 7.47 3.44 -3.90
C ASP A 120 6.77 2.45 -2.95
N GLN A 121 6.61 2.83 -1.67
CA GLN A 121 5.86 2.04 -0.69
C GLN A 121 4.43 1.73 -1.16
N LEU A 122 3.77 2.74 -1.72
CA LEU A 122 2.39 2.62 -2.16
C LEU A 122 2.29 1.93 -3.54
N GLY A 123 3.33 1.93 -4.36
CA GLY A 123 3.28 1.45 -5.75
C GLY A 123 2.54 2.42 -6.68
N HIS A 124 2.72 3.72 -6.46
CA HIS A 124 2.23 4.79 -7.33
C HIS A 124 3.27 5.12 -8.40
N ALA A 125 2.93 4.91 -9.69
CA ALA A 125 3.77 5.37 -10.79
C ALA A 125 3.76 6.91 -10.96
N ASN A 126 2.76 7.60 -10.40
CA ASN A 126 2.59 9.06 -10.54
C ASN A 126 2.60 9.77 -9.18
N LEU A 127 3.64 10.59 -8.96
CA LEU A 127 3.82 11.44 -7.78
C LEU A 127 2.69 12.47 -7.59
N ARG A 128 1.99 12.84 -8.66
CA ARG A 128 0.89 13.83 -8.65
C ARG A 128 -0.27 13.48 -7.73
N THR A 129 -0.50 12.18 -7.47
CA THR A 129 -1.52 11.76 -6.49
C THR A 129 -1.08 12.04 -5.05
N LEU A 130 0.23 12.09 -4.78
CA LEU A 130 0.79 12.40 -3.46
C LEU A 130 0.81 13.89 -3.15
N GLU A 131 0.89 14.75 -4.17
CA GLU A 131 0.85 16.21 -4.03
C GLU A 131 -0.43 16.70 -3.34
N HIS A 132 -1.54 15.95 -3.43
CA HIS A 132 -2.77 16.25 -2.70
C HIS A 132 -2.72 15.90 -1.20
N TYR A 133 -1.76 15.06 -0.78
CA TYR A 133 -1.63 14.59 0.61
C TYR A 133 -0.51 15.30 1.36
N ILE A 134 0.54 15.67 0.63
CA ILE A 134 1.68 16.40 1.16
C ILE A 134 1.30 17.87 1.07
N GLY A 135 0.76 18.41 2.17
CA GLY A 135 0.59 19.85 2.29
C GLY A 135 1.91 20.52 1.90
N ARG A 136 1.87 21.47 0.97
CA ARG A 136 3.08 22.17 0.50
C ARG A 136 3.80 22.73 1.72
N ARG A 137 4.88 22.08 2.16
CA ARG A 137 5.85 22.72 3.06
C ARG A 137 6.38 23.89 2.24
N ALA A 138 6.14 25.11 2.73
CA ALA A 138 6.57 26.32 2.05
C ALA A 138 8.03 26.16 1.61
N VAL A 139 8.33 26.51 0.36
CA VAL A 139 9.69 26.62 -0.15
C VAL A 139 10.39 27.65 0.75
N GLY A 140 11.09 27.15 1.76
CA GLY A 140 11.71 27.95 2.81
C GLY A 140 13.20 28.12 2.58
N GLU A 141 13.82 28.85 3.48
CA GLU A 141 15.26 29.14 3.56
C GLU A 141 16.16 27.91 3.30
N ALA A 142 15.72 26.71 3.72
CA ALA A 142 16.41 25.45 3.44
C ALA A 142 16.63 25.15 1.95
N ALA A 143 15.68 25.52 1.08
CA ALA A 143 15.85 25.36 -0.37
C ALA A 143 16.87 26.36 -0.92
N ALA A 144 16.87 27.59 -0.41
CA ALA A 144 17.87 28.60 -0.76
C ALA A 144 19.27 28.19 -0.29
N THR A 145 19.41 27.72 0.96
CA THR A 145 20.67 27.19 1.50
C THR A 145 21.17 25.98 0.71
N ALA A 146 20.28 25.05 0.31
CA ALA A 146 20.67 23.89 -0.50
C ALA A 146 21.18 24.29 -1.89
N LEU A 147 20.57 25.31 -2.51
CA LEU A 147 21.01 25.87 -3.78
C LEU A 147 22.35 26.62 -3.63
N GLU A 148 22.53 27.39 -2.57
CA GLU A 148 23.79 28.09 -2.27
C GLU A 148 24.95 27.11 -2.04
N VAL A 149 24.72 26.01 -1.33
CA VAL A 149 25.74 24.96 -1.13
C VAL A 149 26.06 24.22 -2.44
N SER A 150 25.05 24.01 -3.29
CA SER A 150 25.23 23.22 -4.52
C SER A 150 25.77 24.04 -5.69
N PHE A 151 25.49 25.34 -5.74
CA PHE A 151 25.76 26.21 -6.88
C PHE A 151 26.38 27.57 -6.53
N GLY A 152 26.44 27.94 -5.24
CA GLY A 152 26.88 29.27 -4.76
C GLY A 152 28.39 29.44 -4.61
N VAL A 153 29.21 28.52 -5.12
CA VAL A 153 30.67 28.75 -5.15
C VAL A 153 31.00 29.75 -6.26
N CYS A 154 31.09 31.02 -5.89
CA CYS A 154 31.66 32.06 -6.73
C CYS A 154 33.17 31.81 -6.81
N SER A 155 33.66 31.47 -8.00
CA SER A 155 35.08 31.46 -8.33
C SER A 155 35.69 32.83 -8.02
N THR A 156 36.57 32.91 -7.02
CA THR A 156 37.61 33.94 -6.92
C THR A 156 38.79 33.59 -7.79
#